data_AF-A0A0P7ZC86-F1
#
_entry.id   AF-A0A0P7ZC86-F1
#
_cell.length_a   1.000
_cell.length_b   1.000
_cell.length_c   1.000
_cell.angle_alpha   90.00
_cell.angle_beta   90.00
_cell.angle_gamma   90.00
#
_symmetry.space_group_name_H-M   'P 1'
#
loop_
_entity.id
_entity.type
_entity.pdbx_description
1 polymer ?
#
loop_
_entity_poly.entity_id
_entity_poly.type
_entity_poly.pdbx_seq_one_letter_code
_entity_poly.pdbx_strand_id
1 'polypeptide(L)' 'MTNKLLPTGLPTLDKELDGGLLAGSLVYLTADSMTMGEIFLYQFIQQRPSFLCKYRT' A
#
# COMPACT_ATOMS: atom_id res chain seq x y z
N MET A 1 -7.50 -13.16 15.35
CA MET A 1 -7.02 -12.76 14.01
C MET A 1 -6.72 -11.28 14.10
N THR A 2 -5.44 -10.89 14.21
CA THR A 2 -5.07 -9.49 14.44
C THR A 2 -5.20 -8.71 13.14
N ASN A 3 -6.05 -7.68 13.12
CA ASN A 3 -6.16 -6.74 12.00
C ASN A 3 -4.85 -5.94 11.92
N LYS A 4 -3.87 -6.47 11.20
CA LYS A 4 -2.62 -5.79 10.93
C LYS A 4 -2.83 -4.86 9.73
N LEU A 5 -2.75 -3.56 9.95
CA LEU A 5 -2.71 -2.56 8.90
C LEU A 5 -1.32 -2.52 8.26
N LEU A 6 -1.29 -2.54 6.94
CA LEU A 6 -0.10 -2.45 6.12
C LEU A 6 -0.10 -1.06 5.48
N PRO A 7 0.92 -0.22 5.72
CA PRO A 7 0.98 1.09 5.09
C PRO A 7 1.08 0.92 3.57
N THR A 8 0.41 1.76 2.82
CA THR A 8 0.46 1.80 1.35
C THR A 8 1.74 2.46 0.85
N GLY A 9 2.41 3.27 1.68
CA GLY A 9 3.61 4.02 1.30
C GLY A 9 3.31 5.32 0.57
N LEU A 10 2.03 5.63 0.39
CA LEU A 10 1.54 6.94 0.00
C LEU A 10 1.05 7.64 1.28
N PRO A 11 1.79 8.62 1.83
CA PRO A 11 1.47 9.23 3.12
C PRO A 11 0.07 9.86 3.18
N THR A 12 -0.40 10.40 2.05
CA THR A 12 -1.74 10.95 1.92
C THR A 12 -2.79 9.84 2.02
N LEU A 13 -2.58 8.72 1.32
CA LEU A 13 -3.52 7.60 1.35
C LEU A 13 -3.53 6.89 2.70
N ASP A 14 -2.37 6.76 3.34
CA ASP A 14 -2.26 6.19 4.68
C ASP A 14 -2.98 7.03 5.74
N LYS A 15 -3.12 8.35 5.54
CA LYS A 15 -3.95 9.21 6.40
C LYS A 15 -5.44 9.00 6.16
N GLU A 16 -5.85 8.93 4.90
CA GLU A 16 -7.26 8.69 4.55
C GLU A 16 -7.74 7.29 4.99
N LEU A 17 -6.83 6.32 5.04
CA LEU A 17 -7.11 4.93 5.45
C LEU A 17 -6.76 4.63 6.92
N ASP A 18 -6.45 5.65 7.72
CA ASP A 18 -6.12 5.52 9.15
C ASP A 18 -5.00 4.49 9.45
N GLY A 19 -3.92 4.53 8.64
CA GLY A 19 -2.73 3.71 8.82
C GLY A 19 -2.49 2.65 7.73
N GLY A 20 -3.45 2.42 6.83
CA GLY A 20 -3.24 1.67 5.60
C GLY A 20 -4.27 0.57 5.34
N LEU A 21 -3.84 -0.51 4.68
CA LEU A 21 -4.73 -1.59 4.23
C LEU A 21 -4.67 -2.80 5.13
N LEU A 22 -5.79 -3.51 5.28
CA LEU A 22 -5.84 -4.73 6.07
C LEU A 22 -5.03 -5.86 5.42
N ALA A 23 -4.15 -6.50 6.19
CA ALA A 23 -3.41 -7.67 5.73
C ALA A 23 -4.37 -8.82 5.34
N GLY A 24 -4.19 -9.37 4.14
CA GLY A 24 -5.01 -10.48 3.63
C GLY A 24 -6.40 -10.06 3.09
N SER A 25 -6.67 -8.76 2.98
CA SER A 25 -7.90 -8.25 2.37
C SER A 25 -7.75 -8.08 0.85
N LEU A 26 -8.87 -8.21 0.13
CA LEU A 26 -8.96 -7.85 -1.29
C LEU A 26 -9.44 -6.41 -1.41
N VAL A 27 -8.67 -5.57 -2.12
CA VAL A 27 -8.96 -4.15 -2.30
C VAL A 27 -9.25 -3.90 -3.77
N TYR A 28 -10.38 -3.26 -4.06
CA TYR A 28 -10.78 -2.87 -5.40
C TYR A 28 -10.60 -1.37 -5.58
N LEU A 29 -9.92 -0.98 -6.66
CA LEU A 29 -9.64 0.41 -6.99
C LEU A 29 -10.39 0.76 -8.26
N THR A 30 -11.22 1.80 -8.20
CA THR A 30 -11.91 2.38 -9.36
C THR A 30 -11.47 3.81 -9.54
N ALA A 31 -11.10 4.15 -10.76
CA ALA A 31 -10.74 5.50 -11.12
C ALA A 31 -11.30 5.79 -12.52
N ASP A 32 -11.65 7.04 -12.78
CA ASP A 32 -12.12 7.45 -14.10
C ASP A 32 -10.97 7.34 -15.12
N SER A 33 -11.25 7.01 -16.37
CA SER A 33 -10.19 6.80 -17.40
C SER A 33 -9.36 8.06 -17.67
N MET A 34 -9.89 9.24 -17.36
CA MET A 34 -9.18 10.52 -17.43
C MET A 34 -8.24 10.75 -16.23
N THR A 35 -8.36 9.95 -15.17
CA THR A 35 -7.48 10.01 -14.02
C THR A 35 -6.31 9.07 -14.22
N MET A 36 -5.11 9.49 -13.83
CA MET A 36 -3.86 8.75 -14.00
C MET A 36 -3.75 7.55 -13.05
N GLY A 37 -4.74 6.65 -13.06
CA GLY A 37 -4.78 5.44 -12.23
C GLY A 37 -3.60 4.50 -12.47
N GLU A 38 -3.01 4.54 -13.66
CA GLU A 38 -1.79 3.80 -13.98
C GLU A 38 -0.59 4.28 -13.14
N ILE A 39 -0.39 5.58 -12.99
CA ILE A 39 0.70 6.14 -12.16
C ILE A 39 0.51 5.73 -10.70
N PHE A 40 -0.73 5.74 -10.22
CA PHE A 40 -1.08 5.27 -8.88
C PHE A 40 -0.68 3.80 -8.68
N LEU A 41 -1.04 2.93 -9.62
CA LEU A 41 -0.67 1.51 -9.57
C LEU A 41 0.84 1.32 -9.63
N TYR A 42 1.56 2.07 -10.47
CA TYR A 42 3.02 2.03 -10.53
C TYR A 42 3.66 2.33 -9.18
N GLN A 43 3.19 3.36 -8.49
CA GLN A 43 3.70 3.73 -7.18
C GLN A 43 3.36 2.68 -6.10
N PHE A 44 2.23 1.99 -6.27
CA PHE A 44 1.78 0.94 -5.37
C PHE A 44 2.58 -0.37 -5.52
N ILE A 45 3.01 -0.71 -6.75
CA ILE A 45 3.81 -1.91 -7.03
C ILE A 45 5.32 -1.70 -6.85
N GLN A 46 5.78 -0.44 -6.71
CA GLN A 46 7.20 -0.17 -6.49
C GLN A 46 7.69 -0.91 -5.25
N GLN A 47 8.74 -1.72 -5.44
CA GLN A 47 9.39 -2.44 -4.34
C GLN A 47 9.83 -1.45 -3.28
N ARG A 48 9.18 -1.50 -2.13
CA ARG A 48 9.70 -0.85 -0.94
C ARG A 48 10.83 -1.72 -0.40
N PRO A 49 11.91 -1.14 0.15
CA PRO A 49 12.90 -1.91 0.89
C PRO A 49 12.19 -2.53 2.09
N SER A 50 11.66 -3.74 1.92
CA SER A 50 11.22 -4.56 3.02
C SER A 50 12.47 -4.78 3.86
N PHE A 51 12.42 -4.39 5.13
CA PHE A 51 13.40 -4.71 6.17
C PHE A 51 13.52 -6.23 6.43
N LEU A 52 13.32 -7.06 5.40
CA LEU A 52 13.57 -8.48 5.41
C LEU A 52 15.08 -8.68 5.28
N CYS A 53 15.72 -8.69 6.45
CA CYS A 53 17.13 -9.03 6.74
C CYS A 53 17.99 -7.83 7.19
N LYS A 54 17.75 -7.36 8.43
CA LYS A 54 18.82 -6.84 9.30
C LYS A 54 18.98 -7.67 10.57
N TYR A 55 18.67 -8.97 10.47
CA TYR A 55 19.06 -10.01 11.42
C TYR A 55 19.81 -11.09 10.66
N ARG A 56 21.05 -10.80 10.25
CA ARG A 56 22.01 -11.85 9.92
C ARG A 56 23.40 -11.39 10.35
N THR A 57 23.84 -12.04 11.42
CA THR A 57 25.17 -12.13 12.06
C THR A 57 25.78 -10.83 12.58
#